data_AF-Q39PN2-F1
#
_entry.id   AF-Q39PN2-F1
#
_cell.length_a   1.000
_cell.length_b   1.000
_cell.length_c   1.000
_cell.angle_alpha   90.00
_cell.angle_beta   90.00
_cell.angle_gamma   90.00
#
_symmetry.space_group_name_H-M   'P 1'
#
loop_
_entity.id
_entity.type
_entity.pdbx_description
1 polymer ?
#
loop_
_entity_poly.entity_id
_entity_poly.type
_entity_poly.pdbx_seq_one_letter_code
_entity_poly.pdbx_strand_id
1 'polypeptide(L)'
;MRSAVLLDVLHSSTKQRGMNVRSFNSVVDEARLVASPAETVAKYLEDRGVQVAKQPFSDTVDEQFEQALLERHDPLIDLALARWCCYLPTGRALLAANAGDGTHALAIRLSLLSNVAVGASFMSNGPMEFFANSPMDWFPSATDEELTAFFKNPSLSNEFFEAFFNGGPSWTCLSEPQRLTALRAVTGNPRMRIPYDQAFADGYAEFLHNKVFEAAWNMATTVPNTRVWAFTLGWLFDVLLPVGHGIDDPLTSAARWTPDDDEGIKHGSLSSFQNVRKGLARLALAKNAKRTDEFLTSDDPALRAAVYASSPLSTDQIACAVERDGAMGFDEMVRNTKLWREQEHRDALRAASWVVINADSHSDLLPHNLFTRMRERMEHEHPSWFSNVVACDPDDLDLPATRADMHRVLETLTGSNTGLGLQQVSASIQALNKRLGWVWWFSLGALLATASHWL
;
A
#
# COMPACT_ATOMS: atom_id res chain seq x y z
N MET A 1 -40.69 -7.27 -64.31
CA MET A 1 -41.19 -8.28 -63.34
C MET A 1 -40.00 -8.83 -62.56
N ARG A 2 -39.91 -8.42 -61.27
CA ARG A 2 -39.40 -9.11 -60.06
C ARG A 2 -38.07 -9.90 -60.13
N SER A 3 -37.01 -9.44 -59.46
CA SER A 3 -36.60 -9.67 -58.04
C SER A 3 -35.62 -10.86 -57.94
N ALA A 4 -34.51 -10.85 -57.20
CA ALA A 4 -34.06 -10.02 -56.09
C ALA A 4 -32.51 -9.95 -56.07
N VAL A 5 -31.98 -8.78 -55.70
CA VAL A 5 -30.59 -8.58 -55.28
C VAL A 5 -30.63 -8.38 -53.76
N LEU A 6 -29.99 -9.27 -53.01
CA LEU A 6 -29.84 -9.13 -51.56
C LEU A 6 -28.74 -8.11 -51.27
N LEU A 7 -29.16 -6.94 -50.81
CA LEU A 7 -28.35 -5.93 -50.13
C LEU A 7 -28.34 -6.30 -48.64
N ASP A 8 -27.22 -6.84 -48.13
CA ASP A 8 -26.96 -6.85 -46.69
C ASP A 8 -26.16 -5.62 -46.33
N VAL A 9 -26.92 -4.60 -45.92
CA VAL A 9 -26.43 -3.40 -45.26
C VAL A 9 -26.06 -3.79 -43.83
N LEU A 10 -24.76 -3.97 -43.57
CA LEU A 10 -24.21 -4.01 -42.22
C LEU A 10 -24.52 -2.67 -41.54
N HIS A 11 -25.58 -2.66 -40.73
CA HIS A 11 -25.87 -1.63 -39.76
C HIS A 11 -24.72 -1.58 -38.74
N SER A 12 -23.80 -0.64 -38.96
CA SER A 12 -22.93 -0.11 -37.92
C SER A 12 -23.81 0.51 -36.83
N SER A 13 -24.09 -0.27 -35.79
CA SER A 13 -24.64 0.24 -34.53
C SER A 13 -23.58 1.17 -33.93
N THR A 14 -23.76 2.45 -34.19
CA THR A 14 -23.10 3.53 -33.47
C THR A 14 -23.53 3.41 -32.02
N LYS A 15 -22.69 2.78 -31.18
CA LYS A 15 -22.79 2.90 -29.72
C LYS A 15 -22.58 4.37 -29.37
N GLN A 16 -23.68 5.12 -29.35
CA GLN A 16 -23.74 6.42 -28.72
C GLN A 16 -23.22 6.26 -27.29
N ARG A 17 -22.18 7.03 -26.94
CA ARG A 17 -21.93 7.41 -25.53
C ARG A 17 -23.30 7.74 -24.94
N GLY A 18 -23.68 7.09 -23.85
CA GLY A 18 -24.88 7.47 -23.12
C GLY A 18 -24.80 8.96 -22.85
N MET A 19 -25.61 9.75 -23.55
CA MET A 19 -25.82 11.15 -23.22
C MET A 19 -26.49 11.12 -21.85
N ASN A 20 -25.72 11.42 -20.81
CA ASN A 20 -26.27 11.68 -19.49
C ASN A 20 -27.19 12.90 -19.66
N VAL A 21 -28.50 12.68 -19.72
CA VAL A 21 -29.47 13.77 -19.91
C VAL A 21 -29.48 14.54 -18.59
N ARG A 22 -28.88 15.73 -18.61
CA ARG A 22 -28.89 16.67 -17.47
C ARG A 22 -30.33 16.83 -16.97
N SER A 23 -30.55 16.52 -15.70
CA SER A 23 -31.85 16.74 -15.06
C SER A 23 -31.97 18.22 -14.67
N PHE A 24 -33.19 18.75 -14.55
CA PHE A 24 -33.35 20.12 -14.06
C PHE A 24 -32.85 20.27 -12.62
N ASN A 25 -32.97 19.22 -11.79
CA ASN A 25 -32.44 19.20 -10.43
C ASN A 25 -30.91 19.39 -10.41
N SER A 26 -30.19 18.69 -11.29
CA SER A 26 -28.73 18.83 -11.36
C SER A 26 -28.31 20.25 -11.77
N VAL A 27 -29.03 20.88 -12.70
CA VAL A 27 -28.75 22.28 -13.09
C VAL A 27 -28.99 23.25 -11.93
N VAL A 28 -30.05 23.05 -11.13
CA VAL A 28 -30.34 23.88 -9.95
C VAL A 28 -29.28 23.68 -8.86
N ASP A 29 -28.89 22.44 -8.60
CA ASP A 29 -27.85 22.12 -7.62
C ASP A 29 -26.48 22.67 -8.03
N GLU A 30 -26.13 22.58 -9.32
CA GLU A 30 -24.93 23.19 -9.89
C GLU A 30 -24.93 24.72 -9.69
N ALA A 31 -26.02 25.41 -10.04
CA ALA A 31 -26.14 26.86 -9.84
C ALA A 31 -26.02 27.26 -8.36
N ARG A 32 -26.61 26.46 -7.45
CA ARG A 32 -26.49 26.65 -6.01
C ARG A 32 -25.03 26.48 -5.55
N LEU A 33 -24.32 25.47 -6.04
CA LEU A 33 -22.91 25.24 -5.71
C LEU A 33 -22.02 26.36 -6.23
N VAL A 34 -22.24 26.85 -7.46
CA VAL A 34 -21.50 27.99 -8.01
C VAL A 34 -21.66 29.24 -7.14
N ALA A 35 -22.83 29.45 -6.51
CA ALA A 35 -23.07 30.56 -5.59
C ALA A 35 -22.65 30.28 -4.12
N SER A 36 -22.23 29.06 -3.78
CA SER A 36 -21.94 28.66 -2.40
C SER A 36 -20.55 29.14 -1.92
N PRO A 37 -20.31 29.23 -0.60
CA PRO A 37 -18.99 29.51 -0.03
C PRO A 37 -17.93 28.51 -0.51
N ALA A 38 -16.67 28.97 -0.58
CA ALA A 38 -15.56 28.19 -1.14
C ALA A 38 -15.35 26.86 -0.41
N GLU A 39 -15.52 26.81 0.91
CA GLU A 39 -15.37 25.60 1.71
C GLU A 39 -16.43 24.54 1.36
N THR A 40 -17.64 24.99 1.02
CA THR A 40 -18.73 24.10 0.61
C THR A 40 -18.44 23.50 -0.76
N VAL A 41 -17.93 24.31 -1.70
CA VAL A 41 -17.53 23.85 -3.03
C VAL A 41 -16.34 22.90 -2.96
N ALA A 42 -15.32 23.23 -2.16
CA ALA A 42 -14.13 22.41 -2.01
C ALA A 42 -14.48 21.01 -1.47
N LYS A 43 -15.33 20.94 -0.44
CA LYS A 43 -15.83 19.67 0.10
C LYS A 43 -16.62 18.88 -0.94
N TYR A 44 -17.49 19.55 -1.69
CA TYR A 44 -18.26 18.91 -2.75
C TYR A 44 -17.34 18.30 -3.84
N LEU A 45 -16.32 19.04 -4.29
CA LEU A 45 -15.37 18.58 -5.28
C LEU A 45 -14.56 17.38 -4.77
N GLU A 46 -14.16 17.38 -3.50
CA GLU A 46 -13.50 16.24 -2.87
C GLU A 46 -14.39 15.00 -2.84
N ASP A 47 -15.62 15.12 -2.34
CA ASP A 47 -16.58 14.02 -2.28
C ASP A 47 -16.87 13.45 -3.68
N ARG A 48 -17.08 14.33 -4.66
CA ARG A 48 -17.27 13.96 -6.08
C ARG A 48 -16.03 13.28 -6.64
N GLY A 49 -14.85 13.84 -6.46
CA GLY A 49 -13.59 13.31 -6.99
C GLY A 49 -13.28 11.92 -6.45
N VAL A 50 -13.50 11.69 -5.15
CA VAL A 50 -13.37 10.36 -4.51
C VAL A 50 -14.37 9.37 -5.09
N GLN A 51 -15.60 9.80 -5.35
CA GLN A 51 -16.62 8.95 -5.95
C GLN A 51 -16.26 8.58 -7.39
N VAL A 52 -15.89 9.56 -8.23
CA VAL A 52 -15.51 9.33 -9.64
C VAL A 52 -14.28 8.43 -9.75
N ALA A 53 -13.28 8.60 -8.86
CA ALA A 53 -12.12 7.72 -8.82
C ALA A 53 -12.47 6.25 -8.53
N LYS A 54 -13.56 5.99 -7.79
CA LYS A 54 -14.06 4.64 -7.52
C LYS A 54 -15.04 4.14 -8.59
N GLN A 55 -15.83 5.04 -9.17
CA GLN A 55 -16.92 4.76 -10.09
C GLN A 55 -16.88 5.77 -11.24
N PRO A 56 -16.04 5.55 -12.26
CA PRO A 56 -15.82 6.54 -13.33
C PRO A 56 -17.08 6.94 -14.10
N PHE A 57 -18.07 6.06 -14.16
CA PHE A 57 -19.33 6.28 -14.87
C PHE A 57 -20.44 6.92 -14.01
N SER A 58 -20.17 7.24 -12.74
CA SER A 58 -21.16 7.87 -11.85
C SER A 58 -21.17 9.39 -11.94
N ASP A 59 -20.31 10.00 -12.75
CA ASP A 59 -20.26 11.45 -12.87
C ASP A 59 -21.50 11.99 -13.62
N THR A 60 -22.17 12.94 -13.00
CA THR A 60 -23.44 13.54 -13.48
C THR A 60 -23.31 15.02 -13.80
N VAL A 61 -22.19 15.62 -13.43
CA VAL A 61 -21.80 16.99 -13.72
C VAL A 61 -21.17 17.04 -15.11
N ASP A 62 -21.09 18.22 -15.73
CA ASP A 62 -20.37 18.39 -16.99
C ASP A 62 -19.23 19.41 -16.91
N GLU A 63 -18.51 19.57 -18.02
CA GLU A 63 -17.38 20.49 -18.12
C GLU A 63 -17.74 21.95 -17.81
N GLN A 64 -18.95 22.39 -18.17
CA GLN A 64 -19.38 23.78 -17.99
C GLN A 64 -19.46 24.15 -16.52
N PHE A 65 -19.81 23.20 -15.65
CA PHE A 65 -19.84 23.43 -14.21
C PHE A 65 -18.44 23.67 -13.64
N GLU A 66 -17.44 22.86 -14.03
CA GLU A 66 -16.06 23.08 -13.56
C GLU A 66 -15.50 24.41 -14.07
N GLN A 67 -15.83 24.80 -15.30
CA GLN A 67 -15.46 26.12 -15.83
C GLN A 67 -16.13 27.26 -15.05
N ALA A 68 -17.42 27.15 -14.74
CA ALA A 68 -18.12 28.15 -13.92
C ALA A 68 -17.53 28.29 -12.51
N LEU A 69 -17.03 27.19 -11.93
CA LEU A 69 -16.30 27.25 -10.66
C LEU A 69 -14.93 27.90 -10.80
N LEU A 70 -14.20 27.60 -11.88
CA LEU A 70 -12.88 28.19 -12.16
C LEU A 70 -12.96 29.70 -12.40
N GLU A 71 -14.02 30.18 -13.05
CA GLU A 71 -14.28 31.61 -13.30
C GLU A 71 -14.49 32.42 -12.02
N ARG A 72 -14.70 31.77 -10.87
CA ARG A 72 -14.80 32.47 -9.58
C ARG A 72 -13.47 33.01 -9.09
N HIS A 73 -12.34 32.51 -9.60
CA HIS A 73 -10.99 32.92 -9.19
C HIS A 73 -10.77 32.89 -7.67
N ASP A 74 -11.34 31.88 -7.00
CA ASP A 74 -11.19 31.68 -5.57
C ASP A 74 -10.04 30.68 -5.32
N PRO A 75 -8.99 31.06 -4.56
CA PRO A 75 -7.82 30.21 -4.37
C PRO A 75 -8.11 28.83 -3.78
N LEU A 76 -9.13 28.70 -2.92
CA LEU A 76 -9.50 27.42 -2.32
C LEU A 76 -10.24 26.54 -3.32
N ILE A 77 -11.10 27.14 -4.15
CA ILE A 77 -11.80 26.43 -5.23
C ILE A 77 -10.79 25.97 -6.28
N ASP A 78 -9.84 26.82 -6.67
CA ASP A 78 -8.79 26.47 -7.63
C ASP A 78 -7.95 25.29 -7.15
N LEU A 79 -7.62 25.24 -5.85
CA LEU A 79 -6.90 24.13 -5.25
C LEU A 79 -7.74 22.83 -5.22
N ALA A 80 -9.03 22.95 -4.89
CA ALA A 80 -9.94 21.81 -4.91
C ALA A 80 -10.16 21.27 -6.33
N LEU A 81 -10.34 22.16 -7.31
CA LEU A 81 -10.42 21.81 -8.73
C LEU A 81 -9.11 21.18 -9.21
N ALA A 82 -7.95 21.74 -8.86
CA ALA A 82 -6.66 21.14 -9.20
C ALA A 82 -6.56 19.69 -8.73
N ARG A 83 -7.00 19.41 -7.51
CA ARG A 83 -6.94 18.06 -6.93
C ARG A 83 -7.99 17.09 -7.47
N TRP A 84 -9.17 17.57 -7.87
CA TRP A 84 -10.36 16.74 -8.10
C TRP A 84 -11.12 17.01 -9.41
N CYS A 85 -10.61 17.88 -10.29
CA CYS A 85 -11.24 18.10 -11.59
C CYS A 85 -11.30 16.79 -12.38
N CYS A 86 -12.38 16.60 -13.13
CA CYS A 86 -12.59 15.45 -14.00
C CYS A 86 -12.36 15.81 -15.47
N TYR A 87 -12.36 17.11 -15.81
CA TYR A 87 -12.24 17.58 -17.19
C TYR A 87 -10.88 18.20 -17.48
N LEU A 88 -10.26 17.74 -18.58
CA LEU A 88 -8.94 18.20 -19.02
C LEU A 88 -8.86 19.72 -19.25
N PRO A 89 -9.87 20.39 -19.85
CA PRO A 89 -9.82 21.84 -20.05
C PRO A 89 -9.65 22.62 -18.75
N THR A 90 -10.32 22.22 -17.66
CA THR A 90 -10.20 22.82 -16.32
C THR A 90 -8.77 22.70 -15.81
N GLY A 91 -8.22 21.47 -15.79
CA GLY A 91 -6.87 21.25 -15.28
C GLY A 91 -5.78 21.90 -16.13
N ARG A 92 -5.94 21.94 -17.46
CA ARG A 92 -5.04 22.65 -18.38
C ARG A 92 -5.04 24.15 -18.14
N ALA A 93 -6.21 24.75 -17.92
CA ALA A 93 -6.33 26.17 -17.60
C ALA A 93 -5.65 26.50 -16.27
N LEU A 94 -5.86 25.68 -15.23
CA LEU A 94 -5.19 25.83 -13.94
C LEU A 94 -3.67 25.69 -14.05
N LEU A 95 -3.18 24.70 -14.79
CA LEU A 95 -1.75 24.50 -15.00
C LEU A 95 -1.11 25.70 -15.71
N ALA A 96 -1.74 26.19 -16.78
CA ALA A 96 -1.23 27.33 -17.54
C ALA A 96 -1.23 28.64 -16.72
N ALA A 97 -2.28 28.87 -15.93
CA ALA A 97 -2.38 30.05 -15.06
C ALA A 97 -1.36 30.03 -13.91
N ASN A 98 -0.87 28.84 -13.52
CA ASN A 98 -0.01 28.63 -12.36
C ASN A 98 1.39 28.11 -12.75
N ALA A 99 1.95 28.59 -13.86
CA ALA A 99 3.30 28.20 -14.32
C ALA A 99 4.46 28.83 -13.52
N GLY A 100 4.21 29.81 -12.64
CA GLY A 100 5.24 30.53 -11.88
C GLY A 100 5.65 29.88 -10.55
N ASP A 101 6.68 30.42 -9.88
CA ASP A 101 7.31 29.80 -8.69
C ASP A 101 6.66 30.14 -7.34
N GLY A 102 5.47 30.77 -7.35
CA GLY A 102 4.77 31.11 -6.11
C GLY A 102 4.29 29.87 -5.34
N THR A 103 4.26 29.93 -4.01
CA THR A 103 3.81 28.81 -3.16
C THR A 103 2.43 28.30 -3.52
N HIS A 104 1.49 29.21 -3.82
CA HIS A 104 0.15 28.83 -4.25
C HIS A 104 0.17 28.15 -5.62
N ALA A 105 0.93 28.69 -6.58
CA ALA A 105 1.07 28.10 -7.92
C ALA A 105 1.68 26.69 -7.85
N LEU A 106 2.71 26.49 -7.01
CA LEU A 106 3.27 25.16 -6.75
C LEU A 106 2.21 24.22 -6.15
N ALA A 107 1.41 24.67 -5.18
CA ALA A 107 0.35 23.86 -4.58
C ALA A 107 -0.71 23.42 -5.61
N ILE A 108 -1.09 24.30 -6.54
CA ILE A 108 -1.97 23.97 -7.67
C ILE A 108 -1.34 22.90 -8.56
N ARG A 109 -0.08 23.08 -8.97
CA ARG A 109 0.61 22.11 -9.83
C ARG A 109 0.74 20.74 -9.16
N LEU A 110 1.18 20.69 -7.90
CA LEU A 110 1.27 19.44 -7.14
C LEU A 110 -0.09 18.74 -6.99
N SER A 111 -1.16 19.52 -6.81
CA SER A 111 -2.53 19.00 -6.71
C SER A 111 -3.00 18.40 -8.03
N LEU A 112 -2.74 19.06 -9.16
CA LEU A 112 -3.01 18.53 -10.51
C LEU A 112 -2.22 17.24 -10.78
N LEU A 113 -0.92 17.23 -10.50
CA LEU A 113 -0.05 16.06 -10.70
C LEU A 113 -0.47 14.86 -9.88
N SER A 114 -1.12 15.11 -8.73
CA SER A 114 -1.64 14.07 -7.84
C SER A 114 -3.13 13.77 -8.04
N ASN A 115 -3.79 14.41 -9.01
CA ASN A 115 -5.21 14.21 -9.28
C ASN A 115 -5.43 12.82 -9.87
N VAL A 116 -6.26 12.02 -9.19
CA VAL A 116 -6.60 10.65 -9.59
C VAL A 116 -7.93 10.58 -10.35
N ALA A 117 -8.78 11.61 -10.25
CA ALA A 117 -10.10 11.64 -10.87
C ALA A 117 -10.00 11.74 -12.40
N VAL A 118 -9.04 12.51 -12.93
CA VAL A 118 -8.76 12.53 -14.39
C VAL A 118 -8.34 11.16 -14.93
N GLY A 119 -7.70 10.35 -14.11
CA GLY A 119 -7.30 8.98 -14.43
C GLY A 119 -8.43 7.96 -14.48
N ALA A 120 -9.61 8.29 -13.96
CA ALA A 120 -10.71 7.35 -13.81
C ALA A 120 -11.33 6.94 -15.17
N SER A 121 -11.19 7.76 -16.21
CA SER A 121 -11.73 7.45 -17.54
C SER A 121 -10.97 6.31 -18.21
N PHE A 122 -11.72 5.39 -18.86
CA PHE A 122 -11.27 4.13 -19.47
C PHE A 122 -10.11 4.24 -20.49
N MET A 123 -9.69 5.45 -20.89
CA MET A 123 -8.57 5.69 -21.81
C MET A 123 -7.69 6.87 -21.39
N SER A 124 -7.72 7.26 -20.13
CA SER A 124 -6.92 8.38 -19.62
C SER A 124 -5.49 7.95 -19.32
N ASN A 125 -4.51 8.78 -19.68
CA ASN A 125 -3.12 8.63 -19.23
C ASN A 125 -2.84 9.37 -17.91
N GLY A 126 -3.89 9.63 -17.12
CA GLY A 126 -3.78 10.31 -15.83
C GLY A 126 -3.26 11.74 -15.97
N PRO A 127 -2.35 12.20 -15.08
CA PRO A 127 -1.88 13.60 -15.06
C PRO A 127 -1.10 14.01 -16.31
N MET A 128 -0.67 13.06 -17.16
CA MET A 128 0.01 13.37 -18.43
C MET A 128 -0.88 14.18 -19.38
N GLU A 129 -2.19 13.98 -19.32
CA GLU A 129 -3.16 14.63 -20.21
C GLU A 129 -3.25 16.15 -20.02
N PHE A 130 -2.77 16.67 -18.87
CA PHE A 130 -2.72 18.12 -18.62
C PHE A 130 -1.65 18.83 -19.44
N PHE A 131 -0.63 18.12 -19.91
CA PHE A 131 0.47 18.70 -20.70
C PHE A 131 0.20 18.66 -22.21
N ALA A 132 -1.02 18.32 -22.62
CA ALA A 132 -1.42 18.17 -24.00
C ALA A 132 -0.40 17.32 -24.80
N ASN A 133 0.13 17.85 -25.91
CA ASN A 133 1.01 17.09 -26.80
C ASN A 133 2.49 17.07 -26.36
N SER A 134 2.88 17.77 -25.28
CA SER A 134 4.30 17.88 -24.90
C SER A 134 4.60 17.77 -23.40
N PRO A 135 4.22 16.66 -22.74
CA PRO A 135 4.69 16.38 -21.37
C PRO A 135 6.21 16.28 -21.27
N MET A 136 6.89 15.95 -22.38
CA MET A 136 8.35 15.82 -22.43
C MET A 136 9.08 17.15 -22.25
N ASP A 137 8.48 18.27 -22.67
CA ASP A 137 9.09 19.60 -22.51
C ASP A 137 9.08 20.07 -21.05
N TRP A 138 8.13 19.56 -20.25
CA TRP A 138 8.00 19.91 -18.84
C TRP A 138 9.01 19.18 -17.95
N PHE A 139 9.26 17.89 -18.19
CA PHE A 139 10.13 17.05 -17.35
C PHE A 139 11.50 17.67 -17.01
N PRO A 140 12.25 18.28 -17.95
CA PRO A 140 13.54 18.90 -17.63
C PRO A 140 13.43 20.03 -16.60
N SER A 141 12.31 20.76 -16.58
CA SER A 141 12.05 21.89 -15.67
C SER A 141 11.36 21.50 -14.37
N ALA A 142 10.89 20.25 -14.25
CA ALA A 142 10.14 19.79 -13.09
C ALA A 142 11.01 19.75 -11.83
N THR A 143 10.44 20.25 -10.73
CA THR A 143 11.01 20.19 -9.37
C THR A 143 10.95 18.79 -8.79
N ASP A 144 11.72 18.52 -7.73
CA ASP A 144 11.70 17.22 -7.05
C ASP A 144 10.33 16.90 -6.44
N GLU A 145 9.62 17.90 -5.91
CA GLU A 145 8.27 17.78 -5.38
C GLU A 145 7.27 17.41 -6.47
N GLU A 146 7.38 18.04 -7.64
CA GLU A 146 6.52 17.77 -8.79
C GLU A 146 6.75 16.37 -9.37
N LEU A 147 8.01 15.98 -9.57
CA LEU A 147 8.35 14.61 -9.97
C LEU A 147 7.81 13.62 -8.95
N THR A 148 7.94 13.93 -7.65
CA THR A 148 7.43 13.07 -6.58
C THR A 148 5.91 12.92 -6.63
N ALA A 149 5.17 14.02 -6.80
CA ALA A 149 3.72 14.01 -6.92
C ALA A 149 3.25 13.22 -8.15
N PHE A 150 3.88 13.47 -9.31
CA PHE A 150 3.56 12.82 -10.57
C PHE A 150 3.80 11.31 -10.50
N PHE A 151 5.01 10.86 -10.13
CA PHE A 151 5.35 9.44 -10.14
C PHE A 151 4.65 8.62 -9.03
N LYS A 152 4.14 9.26 -7.97
CA LYS A 152 3.29 8.61 -6.96
C LYS A 152 1.83 8.46 -7.39
N ASN A 153 1.40 9.11 -8.47
CA ASN A 153 0.01 9.10 -8.90
C ASN A 153 -0.39 7.70 -9.42
N PRO A 154 -1.38 7.03 -8.82
CA PRO A 154 -1.80 5.68 -9.22
C PRO A 154 -2.49 5.62 -10.59
N SER A 155 -2.86 6.76 -11.18
CA SER A 155 -3.50 6.82 -12.50
C SER A 155 -2.54 6.79 -13.69
N LEU A 156 -1.22 6.77 -13.44
CA LEU A 156 -0.25 6.58 -14.51
C LEU A 156 -0.42 5.20 -15.15
N SER A 157 -0.44 5.16 -16.49
CA SER A 157 -0.72 3.96 -17.26
C SER A 157 0.43 2.94 -17.22
N ASN A 158 0.11 1.68 -17.54
CA ASN A 158 1.11 0.62 -17.63
C ASN A 158 2.14 0.94 -18.73
N GLU A 159 1.69 1.48 -19.85
CA GLU A 159 2.50 1.87 -21.00
C GLU A 159 3.49 2.97 -20.62
N PHE A 160 3.08 3.92 -19.78
CA PHE A 160 3.99 4.95 -19.26
C PHE A 160 5.12 4.34 -18.45
N PHE A 161 4.81 3.47 -17.47
CA PHE A 161 5.85 2.85 -16.63
C PHE A 161 6.76 1.91 -17.41
N GLU A 162 6.20 1.08 -18.29
CA GLU A 162 6.99 0.21 -19.17
C GLU A 162 7.97 1.04 -20.02
N ALA A 163 7.49 2.11 -20.66
CA ALA A 163 8.34 2.98 -21.45
C ALA A 163 9.41 3.68 -20.59
N PHE A 164 9.03 4.19 -19.41
CA PHE A 164 9.94 4.87 -18.50
C PHE A 164 11.09 3.97 -18.05
N PHE A 165 10.79 2.75 -17.58
CA PHE A 165 11.81 1.81 -17.11
C PHE A 165 12.72 1.28 -18.22
N ASN A 166 12.20 1.17 -19.45
CA ASN A 166 12.96 0.75 -20.63
C ASN A 166 13.75 1.90 -21.30
N GLY A 167 13.84 3.07 -20.67
CA GLY A 167 14.64 4.17 -21.19
C GLY A 167 13.97 4.98 -22.30
N GLY A 168 12.63 5.02 -22.33
CA GLY A 168 11.83 5.77 -23.28
C GLY A 168 11.93 7.29 -23.12
N PRO A 169 11.08 8.06 -23.83
CA PRO A 169 11.22 9.52 -23.92
C PRO A 169 11.26 10.24 -22.57
N SER A 170 10.34 9.89 -21.64
CA SER A 170 10.28 10.48 -20.30
C SER A 170 11.53 10.22 -19.47
N TRP A 171 12.19 9.08 -19.68
CA TRP A 171 13.48 8.79 -19.07
C TRP A 171 14.60 9.64 -19.67
N THR A 172 14.65 9.72 -21.00
CA THR A 172 15.73 10.43 -21.70
C THR A 172 15.76 11.93 -21.41
N CYS A 173 14.60 12.56 -21.21
CA CYS A 173 14.48 13.98 -20.91
C CYS A 173 14.93 14.36 -19.49
N LEU A 174 14.97 13.40 -18.56
CA LEU A 174 15.39 13.67 -17.18
C LEU A 174 16.91 13.59 -17.03
N SER A 175 17.47 14.50 -16.23
CA SER A 175 18.84 14.38 -15.73
C SER A 175 18.97 13.17 -14.78
N GLU A 176 20.19 12.71 -14.52
CA GLU A 176 20.41 11.59 -13.60
C GLU A 176 19.84 11.84 -12.19
N PRO A 177 20.04 13.00 -11.53
CA PRO A 177 19.41 13.29 -10.26
C PRO A 177 17.88 13.19 -10.30
N GLN A 178 17.25 13.73 -11.35
CA GLN A 178 15.80 13.66 -11.52
C GLN A 178 15.30 12.22 -11.77
N ARG A 179 16.05 11.39 -12.51
CA ARG A 179 15.72 9.95 -12.67
C ARG A 179 15.75 9.23 -11.33
N LEU A 180 16.73 9.53 -10.47
CA LEU A 180 16.80 8.97 -9.13
C LEU A 180 15.65 9.44 -8.24
N THR A 181 15.28 10.73 -8.30
CA THR A 181 14.08 11.26 -7.62
C THR A 181 12.82 10.55 -8.10
N ALA A 182 12.63 10.44 -9.41
CA ALA A 182 11.48 9.76 -10.02
C ALA A 182 11.38 8.30 -9.54
N LEU A 183 12.46 7.52 -9.60
CA LEU A 183 12.45 6.13 -9.15
C LEU A 183 12.16 5.98 -7.66
N ARG A 184 12.69 6.87 -6.80
CA ARG A 184 12.33 6.89 -5.38
C ARG A 184 10.85 7.18 -5.19
N ALA A 185 10.29 8.12 -5.95
CA ALA A 185 8.88 8.43 -5.90
C ALA A 185 7.99 7.26 -6.33
N VAL A 186 8.40 6.52 -7.38
CA VAL A 186 7.70 5.32 -7.87
C VAL A 186 7.52 4.26 -6.78
N THR A 187 8.44 4.14 -5.81
CA THR A 187 8.28 3.21 -4.68
C THR A 187 7.03 3.48 -3.84
N GLY A 188 6.57 4.74 -3.81
CA GLY A 188 5.32 5.14 -3.15
C GLY A 188 4.08 4.85 -3.99
N ASN A 189 4.23 4.58 -5.29
CA ASN A 189 3.11 4.33 -6.18
C ASN A 189 2.47 2.96 -5.87
N PRO A 190 1.14 2.89 -5.61
CA PRO A 190 0.45 1.63 -5.36
C PRO A 190 0.65 0.59 -6.47
N ARG A 191 0.84 1.03 -7.72
CA ARG A 191 1.04 0.16 -8.88
C ARG A 191 2.19 -0.83 -8.73
N MET A 192 3.24 -0.49 -7.97
CA MET A 192 4.43 -1.34 -7.79
C MET A 192 4.19 -2.57 -6.91
N ARG A 193 3.09 -2.60 -6.15
CA ARG A 193 2.79 -3.66 -5.16
C ARG A 193 1.45 -4.37 -5.35
N ILE A 194 0.62 -3.91 -6.29
CA ILE A 194 -0.73 -4.45 -6.51
C ILE A 194 -0.72 -5.55 -7.57
N PRO A 195 -1.15 -6.78 -7.23
CA PRO A 195 -1.31 -7.86 -8.20
C PRO A 195 -2.39 -7.51 -9.23
N TYR A 196 -2.36 -8.17 -10.39
CA TYR A 196 -3.42 -8.01 -11.39
C TYR A 196 -4.77 -8.48 -10.83
N ASP A 197 -5.83 -7.70 -11.08
CA ASP A 197 -7.19 -8.09 -10.70
C ASP A 197 -7.74 -9.11 -11.70
N GLN A 198 -7.85 -10.36 -11.25
CA GLN A 198 -8.35 -11.47 -12.06
C GLN A 198 -9.87 -11.44 -12.29
N ALA A 199 -10.62 -10.50 -11.68
CA ALA A 199 -12.06 -10.38 -11.90
C ALA A 199 -12.43 -10.11 -13.36
N PHE A 200 -11.53 -9.49 -14.13
CA PHE A 200 -11.72 -9.18 -15.55
C PHE A 200 -10.45 -9.56 -16.34
N ALA A 201 -10.33 -10.83 -16.72
CA ALA A 201 -9.16 -11.35 -17.44
C ALA A 201 -9.47 -11.58 -18.92
N ASP A 202 -8.97 -10.71 -19.81
CA ASP A 202 -8.88 -10.97 -21.25
C ASP A 202 -7.48 -11.47 -21.69
N GLY A 203 -6.58 -11.67 -20.72
CA GLY A 203 -5.19 -12.08 -20.90
C GLY A 203 -4.26 -10.98 -21.40
N TYR A 204 -4.75 -10.07 -22.24
CA TYR A 204 -3.98 -8.95 -22.76
C TYR A 204 -3.71 -7.89 -21.68
N ALA A 205 -4.72 -7.55 -20.89
CA ALA A 205 -4.57 -6.60 -19.78
C ALA A 205 -3.64 -7.15 -18.68
N GLU A 206 -3.70 -8.45 -18.38
CA GLU A 206 -2.76 -9.12 -17.46
C GLU A 206 -1.32 -9.07 -18.00
N PHE A 207 -1.14 -9.35 -19.28
CA PHE A 207 0.16 -9.26 -19.93
C PHE A 207 0.77 -7.86 -19.84
N LEU A 208 0.00 -6.81 -20.17
CA LEU A 208 0.44 -5.42 -20.02
C LEU A 208 0.73 -5.06 -18.55
N HIS A 209 -0.06 -5.58 -17.61
CA HIS A 209 0.19 -5.37 -16.19
C HIS A 209 1.54 -5.97 -15.76
N ASN A 210 1.86 -7.18 -16.21
CA ASN A 210 3.08 -7.86 -15.81
C ASN A 210 4.35 -7.27 -16.46
N LYS A 211 4.23 -6.70 -17.65
CA LYS A 211 5.35 -6.02 -18.35
C LYS A 211 5.98 -4.88 -17.55
N VAL A 212 5.19 -4.16 -16.76
CA VAL A 212 5.70 -3.07 -15.90
C VAL A 212 6.72 -3.60 -14.90
N PHE A 213 6.42 -4.72 -14.24
CA PHE A 213 7.33 -5.32 -13.26
C PHE A 213 8.58 -5.85 -13.93
N GLU A 214 8.44 -6.51 -15.08
CA GLU A 214 9.58 -6.99 -15.87
C GLU A 214 10.52 -5.84 -16.28
N ALA A 215 9.97 -4.74 -16.79
CA ALA A 215 10.76 -3.56 -17.15
C ALA A 215 11.50 -2.97 -15.93
N ALA A 216 10.82 -2.88 -14.78
CA ALA A 216 11.43 -2.41 -13.53
C ALA A 216 12.57 -3.31 -13.06
N TRP A 217 12.39 -4.64 -13.08
CA TRP A 217 13.45 -5.60 -12.71
C TRP A 217 14.63 -5.54 -13.70
N ASN A 218 14.36 -5.38 -15.00
CA ASN A 218 15.38 -5.28 -16.04
C ASN A 218 16.29 -4.06 -15.88
N MET A 219 15.88 -3.03 -15.13
CA MET A 219 16.75 -1.90 -14.80
C MET A 219 18.07 -2.34 -14.13
N ALA A 220 18.08 -3.47 -13.41
CA ALA A 220 19.30 -4.03 -12.82
C ALA A 220 20.41 -4.31 -13.84
N THR A 221 20.04 -4.51 -15.12
CA THR A 221 20.98 -4.79 -16.22
C THR A 221 21.40 -3.53 -16.98
N THR A 222 20.58 -2.47 -16.98
CA THR A 222 20.76 -1.31 -17.86
C THR A 222 21.31 -0.07 -17.14
N VAL A 223 20.99 0.15 -15.87
CA VAL A 223 21.43 1.38 -15.15
C VAL A 223 22.88 1.27 -14.67
N PRO A 224 23.60 2.37 -14.44
CA PRO A 224 24.98 2.35 -13.95
C PRO A 224 25.15 1.57 -12.65
N ASN A 225 26.22 0.78 -12.55
CA ASN A 225 26.59 0.03 -11.34
C ASN A 225 27.31 0.93 -10.34
N THR A 226 26.57 1.81 -9.67
CA THR A 226 27.11 2.74 -8.66
C THR A 226 26.31 2.63 -7.36
N ARG A 227 26.88 3.11 -6.26
CA ARG A 227 26.23 3.07 -4.94
C ARG A 227 24.88 3.82 -4.92
N VAL A 228 24.78 4.95 -5.61
CA VAL A 228 23.55 5.77 -5.65
C VAL A 228 22.43 5.04 -6.39
N TRP A 229 22.76 4.40 -7.51
CA TRP A 229 21.84 3.55 -8.26
C TRP A 229 21.45 2.30 -7.47
N ALA A 230 22.41 1.64 -6.82
CA ALA A 230 22.14 0.49 -5.97
C ALA A 230 21.18 0.83 -4.82
N PHE A 231 21.37 1.99 -4.19
CA PHE A 231 20.47 2.47 -3.13
C PHE A 231 19.05 2.67 -3.65
N THR A 232 18.89 3.36 -4.78
CA THR A 232 17.56 3.63 -5.37
C THR A 232 16.87 2.35 -5.87
N LEU A 233 17.59 1.45 -6.56
CA LEU A 233 17.04 0.17 -7.00
C LEU A 233 16.70 -0.74 -5.82
N GLY A 234 17.50 -0.75 -4.76
CA GLY A 234 17.21 -1.53 -3.55
C GLY A 234 15.84 -1.17 -2.95
N TRP A 235 15.52 0.12 -2.88
CA TRP A 235 14.20 0.59 -2.41
C TRP A 235 13.07 0.19 -3.35
N LEU A 236 13.27 0.30 -4.67
CA LEU A 236 12.29 -0.11 -5.65
C LEU A 236 12.01 -1.62 -5.55
N PHE A 237 13.06 -2.44 -5.51
CA PHE A 237 12.95 -3.89 -5.48
C PHE A 237 12.39 -4.43 -4.17
N ASP A 238 12.47 -3.68 -3.08
CA ASP A 238 11.87 -4.08 -1.81
C ASP A 238 10.33 -4.07 -1.88
N VAL A 239 9.76 -3.10 -2.60
CA VAL A 239 8.30 -2.94 -2.75
C VAL A 239 7.72 -3.63 -3.99
N LEU A 240 8.57 -3.95 -4.98
CA LEU A 240 8.14 -4.49 -6.27
C LEU A 240 7.58 -5.92 -6.13
N LEU A 241 6.49 -6.21 -6.83
CA LEU A 241 6.01 -7.58 -6.93
C LEU A 241 7.05 -8.47 -7.63
N PRO A 242 7.30 -9.69 -7.13
CA PRO A 242 8.29 -10.60 -7.70
C PRO A 242 7.74 -11.32 -8.93
N VAL A 243 7.34 -10.54 -9.94
CA VAL A 243 6.83 -10.98 -11.25
C VAL A 243 7.82 -10.52 -12.32
N GLY A 244 8.34 -11.44 -13.11
CA GLY A 244 9.32 -11.16 -14.16
C GLY A 244 9.44 -12.33 -15.12
N HIS A 245 8.40 -12.55 -15.93
CA HIS A 245 8.30 -13.73 -16.79
C HIS A 245 9.40 -13.79 -17.85
N GLY A 246 9.79 -12.65 -18.44
CA GLY A 246 10.88 -12.58 -19.42
C GLY A 246 12.30 -12.56 -18.85
N ILE A 247 12.47 -12.60 -17.52
CA ILE A 247 13.80 -12.61 -16.89
C ILE A 247 14.18 -14.05 -16.53
N ASP A 248 14.93 -14.73 -17.40
CA ASP A 248 15.25 -16.16 -17.25
C ASP A 248 15.88 -16.50 -15.89
N ASP A 249 17.05 -15.93 -15.59
CA ASP A 249 17.75 -16.07 -14.30
C ASP A 249 18.07 -14.69 -13.68
N PRO A 250 17.30 -14.26 -12.68
CA PRO A 250 17.57 -13.01 -11.95
C PRO A 250 18.95 -12.95 -11.32
N LEU A 251 19.56 -14.09 -10.95
CA LEU A 251 20.86 -14.10 -10.29
C LEU A 251 22.02 -13.74 -11.23
N THR A 252 21.87 -13.99 -12.53
CA THR A 252 22.83 -13.48 -13.54
C THR A 252 22.91 -11.95 -13.49
N SER A 253 21.78 -11.27 -13.30
CA SER A 253 21.77 -9.82 -13.07
C SER A 253 22.32 -9.45 -11.70
N ALA A 254 22.11 -10.29 -10.67
CA ALA A 254 22.60 -10.04 -9.32
C ALA A 254 24.14 -10.06 -9.24
N ALA A 255 24.80 -10.92 -10.02
CA ALA A 255 26.26 -11.02 -10.06
C ALA A 255 26.93 -9.69 -10.41
N ARG A 256 26.29 -8.86 -11.24
CA ARG A 256 26.74 -7.51 -11.59
C ARG A 256 26.86 -6.60 -10.37
N TRP A 257 26.00 -6.77 -9.37
CA TRP A 257 25.91 -5.90 -8.19
C TRP A 257 26.77 -6.41 -7.03
N THR A 258 27.93 -7.00 -7.34
CA THR A 258 28.91 -7.46 -6.35
C THR A 258 30.18 -6.62 -6.51
N PRO A 259 30.37 -5.57 -5.67
CA PRO A 259 31.60 -4.79 -5.71
C PRO A 259 32.77 -5.61 -5.13
N ASP A 260 33.99 -5.31 -5.59
CA ASP A 260 35.21 -6.01 -5.13
C ASP A 260 35.49 -5.80 -3.63
N ASP A 261 34.99 -4.70 -3.05
CA ASP A 261 35.11 -4.32 -1.65
C ASP A 261 33.80 -4.53 -0.86
N ASP A 262 33.01 -5.55 -1.20
CA ASP A 262 31.80 -5.90 -0.45
C ASP A 262 32.14 -6.40 0.96
N GLU A 263 32.15 -5.47 1.91
CA GLU A 263 32.50 -5.73 3.32
C GLU A 263 31.41 -6.52 4.11
N GLY A 264 30.46 -7.17 3.44
CA GLY A 264 29.44 -7.99 4.09
C GLY A 264 28.40 -7.17 4.86
N ILE A 265 27.85 -7.75 5.93
CA ILE A 265 26.86 -7.08 6.79
C ILE A 265 27.60 -6.08 7.69
N LYS A 266 27.30 -4.79 7.52
CA LYS A 266 27.82 -3.73 8.40
C LYS A 266 26.72 -3.18 9.29
N HIS A 267 27.03 -2.99 10.56
CA HIS A 267 26.11 -2.39 11.54
C HIS A 267 24.72 -3.07 11.57
N GLY A 268 24.68 -4.39 11.32
CA GLY A 268 23.42 -5.14 11.29
C GLY A 268 22.50 -4.81 10.11
N SER A 269 23.02 -4.27 9.01
CA SER A 269 22.23 -3.91 7.82
C SER A 269 22.93 -4.32 6.53
N LEU A 270 22.13 -4.57 5.49
CA LEU A 270 22.64 -4.81 4.14
C LEU A 270 23.17 -3.52 3.51
N SER A 271 24.23 -3.66 2.70
CA SER A 271 24.73 -2.58 1.84
C SER A 271 23.73 -2.24 0.71
N SER A 272 23.91 -1.09 0.06
CA SER A 272 23.10 -0.70 -1.10
C SER A 272 23.13 -1.76 -2.22
N PHE A 273 24.30 -2.35 -2.46
CA PHE A 273 24.49 -3.39 -3.48
C PHE A 273 23.82 -4.70 -3.08
N GLN A 274 23.98 -5.11 -1.81
CA GLN A 274 23.32 -6.27 -1.25
C GLN A 274 21.79 -6.15 -1.31
N ASN A 275 21.21 -4.96 -1.13
CA ASN A 275 19.77 -4.76 -1.29
C ASN A 275 19.27 -5.02 -2.72
N VAL A 276 20.07 -4.68 -3.76
CA VAL A 276 19.74 -5.04 -5.14
C VAL A 276 19.77 -6.55 -5.33
N ARG A 277 20.82 -7.22 -4.84
CA ARG A 277 20.93 -8.69 -4.90
C ARG A 277 19.80 -9.39 -4.14
N LYS A 278 19.39 -8.87 -2.97
CA LYS A 278 18.23 -9.35 -2.19
C LYS A 278 16.96 -9.28 -3.02
N GLY A 279 16.70 -8.16 -3.68
CA GLY A 279 15.55 -8.00 -4.58
C GLY A 279 15.52 -9.03 -5.71
N LEU A 280 16.64 -9.22 -6.40
CA LEU A 280 16.77 -10.20 -7.48
C LEU A 280 16.68 -11.64 -6.98
N ALA A 281 17.21 -11.94 -5.79
CA ALA A 281 17.06 -13.23 -5.13
C ALA A 281 15.59 -13.49 -4.74
N ARG A 282 14.83 -12.49 -4.29
CA ARG A 282 13.38 -12.61 -4.06
C ARG A 282 12.64 -12.97 -5.35
N LEU A 283 13.00 -12.34 -6.48
CA LEU A 283 12.45 -12.70 -7.79
C LEU A 283 12.81 -14.15 -8.16
N ALA A 284 14.05 -14.57 -7.93
CA ALA A 284 14.49 -15.95 -8.18
C ALA A 284 13.73 -16.99 -7.33
N LEU A 285 13.46 -16.69 -6.04
CA LEU A 285 12.65 -17.54 -5.15
C LEU A 285 11.20 -17.64 -5.63
N ALA A 286 10.61 -16.54 -6.10
CA ALA A 286 9.26 -16.56 -6.65
C ALA A 286 9.15 -17.44 -7.90
N LYS A 287 10.20 -17.48 -8.73
CA LYS A 287 10.28 -18.40 -9.89
C LYS A 287 10.58 -19.85 -9.50
N ASN A 288 11.38 -20.06 -8.45
CA ASN A 288 11.76 -21.40 -7.99
C ASN A 288 11.93 -21.45 -6.47
N ALA A 289 10.85 -21.78 -5.76
CA ALA A 289 10.83 -21.88 -4.30
C ALA A 289 11.78 -22.96 -3.73
N LYS A 290 12.23 -23.92 -4.55
CA LYS A 290 13.16 -24.99 -4.12
C LYS A 290 14.56 -24.47 -3.80
N ARG A 291 14.87 -23.23 -4.17
CA ARG A 291 16.16 -22.57 -3.85
C ARG A 291 16.26 -22.06 -2.42
N THR A 292 15.22 -22.26 -1.61
CA THR A 292 15.19 -21.79 -0.21
C THR A 292 16.39 -22.31 0.58
N ASP A 293 16.66 -23.62 0.55
CA ASP A 293 17.77 -24.22 1.31
C ASP A 293 19.15 -23.81 0.75
N GLU A 294 19.26 -23.69 -0.59
CA GLU A 294 20.44 -23.16 -1.27
C GLU A 294 20.75 -21.73 -0.76
N PHE A 295 19.73 -20.88 -0.66
CA PHE A 295 19.91 -19.48 -0.28
C PHE A 295 20.18 -19.33 1.22
N LEU A 296 19.55 -20.13 2.08
CA LEU A 296 19.82 -20.12 3.52
C LEU A 296 21.26 -20.55 3.86
N THR A 297 21.84 -21.44 3.04
CA THR A 297 23.22 -21.92 3.24
C THR A 297 24.27 -21.02 2.60
N SER A 298 23.89 -20.21 1.61
CA SER A 298 24.77 -19.29 0.89
C SER A 298 25.59 -18.38 1.79
N ASP A 299 26.82 -18.03 1.37
CA ASP A 299 27.68 -17.04 2.02
C ASP A 299 27.21 -15.61 1.78
N ASP A 300 26.46 -15.35 0.69
CA ASP A 300 25.94 -14.02 0.40
C ASP A 300 24.77 -13.66 1.34
N PRO A 301 24.92 -12.65 2.22
CA PRO A 301 23.87 -12.23 3.13
C PRO A 301 22.60 -11.74 2.41
N ALA A 302 22.74 -11.25 1.17
CA ALA A 302 21.58 -10.79 0.39
C ALA A 302 20.65 -11.95 -0.01
N LEU A 303 21.20 -13.12 -0.32
CA LEU A 303 20.43 -14.32 -0.67
C LEU A 303 19.69 -14.87 0.56
N ARG A 304 20.35 -14.90 1.72
CA ARG A 304 19.73 -15.26 3.00
C ARG A 304 18.60 -14.29 3.35
N ALA A 305 18.85 -12.99 3.26
CA ALA A 305 17.85 -11.95 3.50
C ALA A 305 16.62 -12.06 2.59
N ALA A 306 16.79 -12.48 1.34
CA ALA A 306 15.67 -12.71 0.43
C ALA A 306 14.74 -13.83 0.94
N VAL A 307 15.31 -14.89 1.51
CA VAL A 307 14.53 -15.96 2.14
C VAL A 307 13.84 -15.44 3.39
N TYR A 308 14.57 -14.76 4.28
CA TYR A 308 14.03 -14.20 5.52
C TYR A 308 12.82 -13.29 5.30
N ALA A 309 12.88 -12.47 4.26
CA ALA A 309 11.83 -11.50 3.93
C ALA A 309 10.60 -12.11 3.25
N SER A 310 10.69 -13.31 2.63
CA SER A 310 9.65 -13.77 1.69
C SER A 310 9.21 -15.22 1.82
N SER A 311 9.99 -16.10 2.45
CA SER A 311 9.65 -17.52 2.61
C SER A 311 8.99 -17.78 3.96
N PRO A 312 8.11 -18.80 4.07
CA PRO A 312 7.77 -19.35 5.38
C PRO A 312 9.04 -20.00 5.98
N LEU A 313 9.29 -19.77 7.27
CA LEU A 313 10.43 -20.30 8.00
C LEU A 313 9.92 -21.08 9.21
N SER A 314 10.56 -22.19 9.55
CA SER A 314 10.33 -22.85 10.83
C SER A 314 10.91 -22.02 11.98
N THR A 315 10.47 -22.32 13.21
CA THR A 315 11.01 -21.72 14.44
C THR A 315 12.52 -21.93 14.58
N ASP A 316 13.02 -23.11 14.22
CA ASP A 316 14.47 -23.40 14.19
C ASP A 316 15.20 -22.55 13.15
N GLN A 317 14.62 -22.37 11.95
CA GLN A 317 15.20 -21.51 10.93
C GLN A 317 15.23 -20.04 11.37
N ILE A 318 14.23 -19.58 12.13
CA ILE A 318 14.22 -18.23 12.72
C ILE A 318 15.38 -18.08 13.73
N ALA A 319 15.58 -19.06 14.60
CA ALA A 319 16.68 -19.04 15.57
C ALA A 319 18.05 -19.04 14.87
N CYS A 320 18.25 -19.94 13.91
CA CYS A 320 19.48 -20.02 13.11
C CYS A 320 19.76 -18.74 12.32
N ALA A 321 18.72 -18.07 11.79
CA ALA A 321 18.86 -16.81 11.07
C ALA A 321 19.38 -15.68 11.98
N VAL A 322 18.86 -15.58 13.20
CA VAL A 322 19.32 -14.57 14.17
C VAL A 322 20.73 -14.89 14.69
N GLU A 323 21.05 -16.16 14.92
CA GLU A 323 22.42 -16.55 15.30
C GLU A 323 23.44 -16.20 14.21
N ARG A 324 23.09 -16.45 12.94
CA ARG A 324 23.98 -16.21 11.81
C ARG A 324 24.10 -14.74 11.42
N ASP A 325 22.97 -14.03 11.37
CA ASP A 325 22.87 -12.71 10.74
C ASP A 325 22.41 -11.59 11.70
N GLY A 326 22.19 -11.93 12.97
CA GLY A 326 21.90 -10.98 14.04
C GLY A 326 20.71 -10.07 13.74
N ALA A 327 20.93 -8.77 13.93
CA ALA A 327 19.91 -7.73 13.70
C ALA A 327 19.38 -7.71 12.27
N MET A 328 20.22 -7.99 11.26
CA MET A 328 19.79 -8.02 9.86
C MET A 328 18.76 -9.13 9.64
N GLY A 329 19.08 -10.35 10.08
CA GLY A 329 18.17 -11.50 9.95
C GLY A 329 16.83 -11.24 10.64
N PHE A 330 16.86 -10.69 11.85
CA PHE A 330 15.65 -10.32 12.58
C PHE A 330 14.81 -9.24 11.84
N ASP A 331 15.45 -8.18 11.36
CA ASP A 331 14.79 -7.06 10.69
C ASP A 331 14.05 -7.48 9.41
N GLU A 332 14.59 -8.48 8.70
CA GLU A 332 13.95 -9.07 7.52
C GLU A 332 12.77 -9.98 7.90
N MET A 333 12.95 -10.85 8.90
CA MET A 333 11.91 -11.78 9.33
C MET A 333 10.72 -11.09 9.97
N VAL A 334 10.93 -10.05 10.79
CA VAL A 334 9.84 -9.36 11.48
C VAL A 334 8.88 -8.64 10.52
N ARG A 335 9.34 -8.32 9.30
CA ARG A 335 8.51 -7.73 8.23
C ARG A 335 7.86 -8.77 7.32
N ASN A 336 8.24 -10.04 7.43
CA ASN A 336 7.65 -11.13 6.66
C ASN A 336 6.26 -11.48 7.21
N THR A 337 5.22 -11.02 6.52
CA THR A 337 3.80 -11.21 6.89
C THR A 337 3.44 -12.69 7.11
N LYS A 338 4.09 -13.63 6.41
CA LYS A 338 3.80 -15.07 6.52
C LYS A 338 4.11 -15.63 7.90
N LEU A 339 5.09 -15.07 8.60
CA LEU A 339 5.50 -15.52 9.95
C LEU A 339 4.57 -15.03 11.06
N TRP A 340 3.66 -14.10 10.77
CA TRP A 340 2.74 -13.54 11.77
C TRP A 340 1.47 -14.35 11.97
N ARG A 341 1.17 -15.30 11.08
CA ARG A 341 -0.10 -16.02 11.06
C ARG A 341 -0.28 -16.95 12.26
N GLU A 342 0.79 -17.61 12.68
CA GLU A 342 0.75 -18.66 13.71
C GLU A 342 1.40 -18.19 15.01
N GLN A 343 0.86 -18.63 16.15
CA GLN A 343 1.33 -18.21 17.48
C GLN A 343 2.79 -18.58 17.73
N GLU A 344 3.19 -19.79 17.35
CA GLU A 344 4.56 -20.30 17.55
C GLU A 344 5.61 -19.42 16.83
N HIS A 345 5.32 -19.00 15.60
CA HIS A 345 6.19 -18.11 14.83
C HIS A 345 6.26 -16.70 15.45
N ARG A 346 5.14 -16.17 15.97
CA ARG A 346 5.13 -14.89 16.69
C ARG A 346 5.98 -14.94 17.97
N ASP A 347 5.92 -16.03 18.71
CA ASP A 347 6.72 -16.23 19.92
C ASP A 347 8.21 -16.41 19.57
N ALA A 348 8.53 -17.11 18.48
CA ALA A 348 9.89 -17.21 17.97
C ALA A 348 10.46 -15.84 17.54
N LEU A 349 9.68 -15.02 16.83
CA LEU A 349 10.07 -13.64 16.49
C LEU A 349 10.27 -12.78 17.75
N ARG A 350 9.42 -12.94 18.76
CA ARG A 350 9.58 -12.24 20.04
C ARG A 350 10.87 -12.66 20.74
N ALA A 351 11.16 -13.95 20.82
CA ALA A 351 12.39 -14.47 21.41
C ALA A 351 13.63 -13.96 20.65
N ALA A 352 13.60 -14.03 19.32
CA ALA A 352 14.64 -13.49 18.44
C ALA A 352 14.94 -12.01 18.72
N SER A 353 13.93 -11.18 18.97
CA SER A 353 14.14 -9.76 19.31
C SER A 353 15.01 -9.59 20.57
N TRP A 354 14.81 -10.44 21.58
CA TRP A 354 15.60 -10.40 22.82
C TRP A 354 17.01 -10.97 22.64
N VAL A 355 17.18 -11.98 21.78
CA VAL A 355 18.52 -12.50 21.44
C VAL A 355 19.37 -11.40 20.82
N VAL A 356 18.81 -10.63 19.87
CA VAL A 356 19.51 -9.49 19.24
C VAL A 356 19.87 -8.42 20.29
N ILE A 357 18.95 -8.06 21.17
CA ILE A 357 19.19 -7.07 22.25
C ILE A 357 20.32 -7.52 23.16
N ASN A 358 20.30 -8.78 23.59
CA ASN A 358 21.28 -9.32 24.53
C ASN A 358 22.69 -9.45 23.90
N ALA A 359 22.76 -9.57 22.58
CA ALA A 359 24.02 -9.60 21.84
C ALA A 359 24.61 -8.19 21.61
N ASP A 360 23.80 -7.13 21.69
CA ASP A 360 24.27 -5.76 21.56
C ASP A 360 24.86 -5.23 22.88
N SER A 361 26.12 -4.80 22.81
CA SER A 361 26.85 -4.15 23.90
C SER A 361 26.18 -2.92 24.51
N HIS A 362 25.30 -2.23 23.75
CA HIS A 362 24.58 -1.05 24.21
C HIS A 362 23.15 -1.37 24.66
N SER A 363 22.71 -2.63 24.53
CA SER A 363 21.36 -3.10 24.87
C SER A 363 20.26 -2.24 24.24
N ASP A 364 20.42 -1.87 22.97
CA ASP A 364 19.41 -1.08 22.26
C ASP A 364 18.08 -1.85 22.15
N LEU A 365 17.00 -1.28 22.68
CA LEU A 365 15.66 -1.88 22.65
C LEU A 365 14.96 -1.76 21.29
N LEU A 366 15.60 -1.16 20.27
CA LEU A 366 15.05 -1.03 18.91
C LEU A 366 14.47 -2.34 18.33
N PRO A 367 15.12 -3.52 18.42
CA PRO A 367 14.57 -4.76 17.88
C PRO A 367 13.23 -5.14 18.52
N HIS A 368 13.09 -5.00 19.84
CA HIS A 368 11.85 -5.31 20.54
C HIS A 368 10.75 -4.27 20.27
N ASN A 369 11.12 -3.00 20.15
CA ASN A 369 10.20 -1.94 19.75
C ASN A 369 9.67 -2.17 18.32
N LEU A 370 10.52 -2.64 17.41
CA LEU A 370 10.12 -3.02 16.06
C LEU A 370 9.16 -4.21 16.07
N PHE A 371 9.46 -5.25 16.84
CA PHE A 371 8.53 -6.37 17.03
C PHE A 371 7.16 -5.90 17.52
N THR A 372 7.14 -5.05 18.56
CA THR A 372 5.90 -4.56 19.15
C THR A 372 5.08 -3.75 18.15
N ARG A 373 5.72 -2.82 17.42
CA ARG A 373 5.07 -2.04 16.36
C ARG A 373 4.51 -2.93 15.25
N MET A 374 5.28 -3.92 14.81
CA MET A 374 4.84 -4.85 13.77
C MET A 374 3.68 -5.72 14.24
N ARG A 375 3.70 -6.18 15.51
CA ARG A 375 2.59 -6.91 16.11
C ARG A 375 1.30 -6.09 16.12
N GLU A 376 1.36 -4.85 16.62
CA GLU A 376 0.20 -3.94 16.66
C GLU A 376 -0.40 -3.73 15.27
N ARG A 377 0.47 -3.51 14.28
CA ARG A 377 0.06 -3.39 12.88
C ARG A 377 -0.62 -4.66 12.37
N MET A 378 -0.03 -5.83 12.59
CA MET A 378 -0.57 -7.10 12.11
C MET A 378 -1.88 -7.47 12.80
N GLU A 379 -2.03 -7.15 14.09
CA GLU A 379 -3.27 -7.35 14.84
C GLU A 379 -4.39 -6.44 14.31
N HIS A 380 -4.06 -5.21 13.92
CA HIS A 380 -5.00 -4.30 13.27
C HIS A 380 -5.39 -4.74 11.84
N GLU A 381 -4.42 -5.10 11.01
CA GLU A 381 -4.64 -5.51 9.61
C GLU A 381 -5.27 -6.91 9.50
N HIS A 382 -4.98 -7.82 10.44
CA HIS A 382 -5.41 -9.22 10.43
C HIS A 382 -5.89 -9.72 11.81
N PRO A 383 -7.01 -9.19 12.35
CA PRO A 383 -7.48 -9.55 13.69
C PRO A 383 -7.69 -11.06 13.90
N SER A 384 -8.08 -11.78 12.84
CA SER A 384 -8.34 -13.22 12.89
C SER A 384 -7.10 -14.08 13.16
N TRP A 385 -5.89 -13.58 12.89
CA TRP A 385 -4.64 -14.30 13.20
C TRP A 385 -4.30 -14.28 14.71
N PHE A 386 -4.92 -13.37 15.46
CA PHE A 386 -4.65 -13.10 16.88
C PHE A 386 -5.81 -13.49 17.79
N SER A 387 -6.99 -13.78 17.22
CA SER A 387 -8.11 -14.38 17.95
C SER A 387 -7.83 -15.87 18.18
N ASN A 388 -7.38 -16.22 19.38
CA ASN A 388 -7.27 -17.62 19.80
C ASN A 388 -8.64 -18.32 19.69
N VAL A 389 -8.78 -19.22 18.72
CA VAL A 389 -9.81 -20.26 18.73
C VAL A 389 -9.33 -21.36 19.68
N VAL A 390 -9.83 -21.38 20.91
CA VAL A 390 -10.38 -22.57 21.55
C VAL A 390 -11.55 -22.13 22.43
N ALA A 391 -12.73 -22.67 22.13
CA ALA A 391 -13.87 -22.74 23.04
C ALA A 391 -13.69 -23.94 23.98
N CYS A 392 -13.95 -23.71 25.27
CA CYS A 392 -14.33 -24.66 26.31
C CYS A 392 -13.38 -25.85 26.57
N ASP A 393 -12.44 -25.66 27.48
CA ASP A 393 -12.23 -26.67 28.52
C ASP A 393 -13.23 -26.39 29.67
N PRO A 394 -14.12 -27.32 30.06
CA PRO A 394 -15.07 -27.12 31.15
C PRO A 394 -14.42 -26.84 32.51
N ASP A 395 -13.13 -27.12 32.65
CA ASP A 395 -12.37 -26.98 33.89
C ASP A 395 -11.66 -25.61 34.02
N ASP A 396 -11.75 -24.73 33.01
CA ASP A 396 -11.15 -23.38 33.05
C ASP A 396 -12.03 -22.32 33.75
N LEU A 397 -12.92 -22.79 34.65
CA LEU A 397 -13.81 -21.96 35.48
C LEU A 397 -13.18 -21.52 36.81
N ASP A 398 -11.99 -22.01 37.14
CA ASP A 398 -11.28 -21.72 38.40
C ASP A 398 -10.26 -20.56 38.31
N LEU A 399 -10.12 -19.90 37.16
CA LEU A 399 -9.25 -18.73 37.04
C LEU A 399 -9.98 -17.43 37.45
N PRO A 400 -9.32 -16.54 38.24
CA PRO A 400 -9.91 -15.26 38.64
C PRO A 400 -10.15 -14.37 37.43
N ALA A 401 -11.30 -13.68 37.43
CA ALA A 401 -11.69 -12.79 36.34
C ALA A 401 -10.63 -11.70 36.11
N THR A 402 -10.23 -11.53 34.85
CA THR A 402 -9.22 -10.55 34.45
C THR A 402 -9.85 -9.23 34.04
N ARG A 403 -9.04 -8.17 33.93
CA ARG A 403 -9.48 -6.86 33.43
C ARG A 403 -10.01 -6.94 31.98
N ALA A 404 -9.51 -7.88 31.19
CA ALA A 404 -9.99 -8.13 29.83
C ALA A 404 -11.43 -8.69 29.81
N ASP A 405 -11.79 -9.50 30.81
CA ASP A 405 -13.15 -10.04 30.96
C ASP A 405 -14.16 -8.92 31.28
N MET A 406 -13.76 -7.96 32.13
CA MET A 406 -14.58 -6.77 32.41
C MET A 406 -14.77 -5.88 31.18
N HIS A 407 -13.72 -5.70 30.36
CA HIS A 407 -13.82 -4.94 29.11
C HIS A 407 -14.76 -5.61 28.10
N ARG A 408 -14.70 -6.94 27.95
CA ARG A 408 -15.63 -7.68 27.07
C ARG A 408 -17.09 -7.51 27.50
N VAL A 409 -17.38 -7.60 28.81
CA VAL A 409 -18.75 -7.39 29.32
C VAL A 409 -19.23 -5.96 29.02
N LEU A 410 -18.35 -4.97 29.18
CA LEU A 410 -18.66 -3.57 28.88
C LEU A 410 -18.98 -3.36 27.39
N GLU A 411 -18.17 -3.93 26.51
CA GLU A 411 -18.37 -3.87 25.05
C GLU A 411 -19.70 -4.52 24.64
N THR A 412 -20.03 -5.66 25.26
CA THR A 412 -21.29 -6.38 25.00
C THR A 412 -22.51 -5.55 25.43
N LEU A 413 -22.40 -4.78 26.51
CA LEU A 413 -23.44 -3.86 27.00
C LEU A 413 -23.59 -2.63 26.12
N THR A 414 -22.50 -2.13 25.52
CA THR A 414 -22.54 -0.97 24.63
C THR A 414 -23.00 -1.31 23.20
N GLY A 415 -22.90 -2.58 22.78
CA GLY A 415 -23.24 -3.03 21.42
C GLY A 415 -24.69 -3.51 21.22
N SER A 416 -25.48 -3.73 22.28
CA SER A 416 -26.79 -4.39 22.16
C SER A 416 -27.97 -3.42 22.00
N ASN A 417 -28.19 -2.91 20.78
CA ASN A 417 -29.43 -2.19 20.42
C ASN A 417 -30.47 -3.06 19.68
N THR A 418 -30.32 -4.39 19.72
CA THR A 418 -31.30 -5.32 19.15
C THR A 418 -31.65 -6.40 20.18
N GLY A 419 -32.94 -6.72 20.31
CA GLY A 419 -33.52 -7.55 21.38
C GLY A 419 -33.01 -9.00 21.52
N LEU A 420 -31.99 -9.40 20.75
CA LEU A 420 -31.22 -10.65 20.91
C LEU A 420 -30.06 -10.52 21.92
N GLY A 421 -29.68 -9.31 22.34
CA GLY A 421 -28.53 -9.08 23.23
C GLY A 421 -28.75 -9.43 24.70
N LEU A 422 -29.99 -9.43 25.20
CA LEU A 422 -30.28 -9.64 26.63
C LEU A 422 -29.94 -11.07 27.12
N GLN A 423 -30.10 -12.09 26.27
CA GLN A 423 -29.74 -13.47 26.62
C GLN A 423 -28.22 -13.65 26.71
N GLN A 424 -27.46 -13.09 25.76
CA GLN A 424 -25.99 -13.09 25.79
C GLN A 424 -25.44 -12.27 26.96
N VAL A 425 -26.02 -11.11 27.26
CA VAL A 425 -25.66 -10.31 28.43
C VAL A 425 -25.95 -11.08 29.72
N SER A 426 -27.08 -11.80 29.81
CA SER A 426 -27.38 -12.61 31.00
C SER A 426 -26.38 -13.76 31.18
N ALA A 427 -25.95 -14.41 30.09
CA ALA A 427 -24.96 -15.48 30.15
C ALA A 427 -23.58 -14.97 30.57
N SER A 428 -23.15 -13.81 30.05
CA SER A 428 -21.89 -13.16 30.42
C SER A 428 -21.89 -12.69 31.88
N ILE A 429 -23.00 -12.11 32.36
CA ILE A 429 -23.17 -11.72 33.77
C ILE A 429 -23.17 -12.96 34.66
N GLN A 430 -23.85 -14.04 34.26
CA GLN A 430 -23.92 -15.27 35.05
C GLN A 430 -22.56 -15.98 35.13
N ALA A 431 -21.76 -15.95 34.05
CA ALA A 431 -20.39 -16.44 34.05
C ALA A 431 -19.47 -15.59 34.96
N LEU A 432 -19.60 -14.25 34.91
CA LEU A 432 -18.88 -13.34 35.79
C LEU A 432 -19.25 -13.58 37.27
N ASN A 433 -20.54 -13.76 37.56
CA ASN A 433 -21.05 -13.96 38.91
C ASN A 433 -20.61 -15.33 39.50
N LYS A 434 -20.51 -16.36 38.65
CA LYS A 434 -19.91 -17.66 39.05
C LYS A 434 -18.43 -17.52 39.39
N ARG A 435 -17.66 -16.73 38.62
CA ARG A 435 -16.23 -16.47 38.88
C ARG A 435 -15.98 -15.55 40.08
N LEU A 436 -16.91 -14.66 40.40
CA LEU A 436 -16.86 -13.80 41.60
C LEU A 436 -17.36 -14.49 42.88
N GLY A 437 -18.01 -15.65 42.78
CA GLY A 437 -18.51 -16.41 43.93
C GLY A 437 -17.43 -16.74 44.97
N TRP A 438 -16.18 -16.95 44.53
CA TRP A 438 -15.03 -17.15 45.42
C TRP A 438 -14.66 -15.93 46.25
N VAL A 439 -14.88 -14.70 45.74
CA VAL A 439 -14.65 -13.45 46.50
C VAL A 439 -15.65 -13.33 47.65
N TRP A 440 -16.87 -13.82 47.46
CA TRP A 440 -17.89 -13.89 48.51
C TRP A 440 -17.50 -14.88 49.62
N TRP A 441 -16.94 -16.05 49.26
CA TRP A 441 -16.41 -17.03 50.21
C TRP A 441 -15.17 -16.52 50.98
N PHE A 442 -14.25 -15.81 50.34
CA PHE A 442 -13.12 -15.18 51.03
C PHE A 442 -13.56 -14.05 51.97
N SER A 443 -14.55 -13.25 51.55
CA SER A 443 -15.11 -12.17 52.39
C SER A 443 -15.85 -12.75 53.60
N LEU A 444 -16.62 -13.83 53.41
CA LEU A 444 -17.32 -14.54 54.49
C LEU A 444 -16.33 -15.29 55.40
N GLY A 445 -15.27 -15.88 54.86
CA GLY A 445 -14.19 -16.51 55.62
C GLY A 445 -13.39 -15.51 56.46
N ALA A 446 -13.11 -14.32 55.94
CA ALA A 446 -12.48 -13.23 56.69
C ALA A 446 -13.41 -12.66 57.79
N LEU A 447 -14.73 -12.61 57.54
CA LEU A 447 -15.73 -12.19 58.53
C LEU A 447 -15.92 -13.24 59.64
N LEU A 448 -15.86 -14.53 59.30
CA LEU A 448 -15.93 -15.62 60.28
C LEU A 448 -14.64 -15.76 61.09
N ALA A 449 -13.47 -15.54 60.48
CA ALA A 449 -12.17 -15.55 61.18
C ALA A 449 -12.01 -14.35 62.14
N THR A 450 -12.61 -13.21 61.82
CA THR A 450 -12.65 -12.05 62.73
C THR A 450 -13.68 -12.23 63.85
N ALA A 451 -14.77 -12.95 63.62
CA ALA A 451 -15.74 -13.30 64.66
C ALA A 451 -15.23 -14.40 65.62
N SER A 452 -14.44 -15.37 65.15
CA SER A 452 -13.83 -16.42 66.00
C SER A 452 -12.68 -15.94 66.87
N HIS A 453 -12.24 -14.69 66.69
CA HIS A 453 -11.22 -14.06 67.54
C HIS A 453 -11.83 -13.30 68.74
N TRP A 454 -13.16 -13.25 68.82
CA TRP A 454 -13.97 -12.57 69.85
C TRP A 454 -14.88 -13.54 70.65
N LEU A 455 -14.63 -14.84 70.55
CA LEU A 455 -15.13 -15.93 71.40
C LEU A 455 -13.92 -16.75 71.86
#